data_AF-A0A3M7D0P3-F1
#
_entry.id   AF-A0A3M7D0P3-F1
#
_cell.length_a   1.000
_cell.length_b   1.000
_cell.length_c   1.000
_cell.angle_alpha   90.00
_cell.angle_beta   90.00
_cell.angle_gamma   90.00
#
_symmetry.space_group_name_H-M   'P 1'
#
loop_
_entity.id
_entity.type
_entity.pdbx_description
1 polymer ?
#
loop_
_entity_poly.entity_id
_entity_poly.type
_entity_poly.pdbx_seq_one_letter_code
_entity_poly.pdbx_strand_id
1 'polypeptide(L)'
;MRLLTSTADHDLSLTKDLDEDDIPPYAILSHTWGSNEEEVAYKDLVDGTAKAKTGYRKILFCQERASHDGQTYSWVDTCCIDKTNHVELNTAITSMFDWYAKATKCYVYLSDVERGLFGTAKGCNVDWRSQFRNCRWLTRGWTLQELLAPRVVEFYDQTGTLLGDKTSLENDICEVTGIPAAALQGRPLTSYSIEERLAWQHNRRTKKPEDVAYSLSGICGVPMIPVYGEGRDRAMARLRKEIDDFFQGERYRW
;
A
#
# COMPACT_ATOMS: atom_id res chain seq x y z
N MET A 1 4.38 -5.53 14.85
CA MET A 1 3.72 -5.86 13.56
C MET A 1 3.48 -7.37 13.49
N ARG A 2 2.34 -7.84 12.98
CA ARG A 2 2.13 -9.27 12.65
C ARG A 2 2.36 -9.55 11.19
N LEU A 3 2.77 -10.77 10.87
CA LEU A 3 2.98 -11.27 9.51
C LEU A 3 2.13 -12.53 9.26
N LEU A 4 1.83 -12.78 7.99
CA LEU A 4 1.24 -14.02 7.50
C LEU A 4 2.33 -15.02 7.13
N THR A 5 2.10 -16.28 7.45
CA THR A 5 2.86 -17.43 6.96
C THR A 5 1.91 -18.56 6.58
N SER A 6 2.33 -19.38 5.62
CA SER A 6 1.63 -20.62 5.31
C SER A 6 2.08 -21.75 6.23
N THR A 7 1.14 -22.56 6.70
CA THR A 7 1.42 -23.81 7.43
C THR A 7 1.78 -24.92 6.44
N ALA A 8 2.20 -26.08 6.96
CA ALA A 8 2.49 -27.27 6.16
C ALA A 8 1.28 -27.74 5.33
N ASP A 9 0.06 -27.44 5.79
CA ASP A 9 -1.20 -27.79 5.11
C ASP A 9 -1.67 -26.71 4.12
N HIS A 10 -0.82 -25.73 3.79
CA HIS A 10 -1.14 -24.55 2.98
C HIS A 10 -2.23 -23.65 3.57
N ASP A 11 -2.49 -23.76 4.87
CA ASP A 11 -3.38 -22.85 5.59
C ASP A 11 -2.63 -21.59 6.02
N LEU A 12 -3.33 -20.45 6.02
CA LEU A 12 -2.75 -19.18 6.44
C LEU A 12 -2.79 -19.06 7.96
N SER A 13 -1.69 -18.60 8.52
CA SER A 13 -1.56 -18.32 9.96
C SER A 13 -0.87 -16.98 10.19
N LEU A 14 -1.17 -16.35 11.31
CA LEU A 14 -0.54 -15.11 11.75
C LEU A 14 0.57 -15.42 12.75
N THR A 15 1.66 -14.68 12.67
CA THR A 15 2.67 -14.65 13.73
C THR A 15 2.10 -13.99 15.00
N LYS A 16 2.83 -14.13 16.12
CA LYS A 16 2.69 -13.19 17.23
C LYS A 16 2.95 -11.76 16.76
N ASP A 17 2.58 -10.77 17.57
CA ASP A 17 3.02 -9.40 17.34
C ASP A 17 4.54 -9.32 17.53
N LEU A 18 5.24 -8.86 16.50
CA LEU A 18 6.70 -8.78 16.44
C LEU A 18 7.15 -7.35 16.74
N ASP A 19 8.16 -7.21 17.58
CA ASP A 19 8.87 -5.94 17.79
C ASP A 19 9.78 -5.64 16.60
N GLU A 20 10.23 -4.38 16.47
CA GLU A 20 10.98 -3.92 15.28
C GLU A 20 12.23 -4.76 14.98
N ASP A 21 12.96 -5.15 16.03
CA ASP A 21 14.18 -5.96 15.93
C ASP A 21 13.90 -7.44 15.57
N ASP A 22 12.65 -7.90 15.72
CA ASP A 22 12.22 -9.27 15.50
C ASP A 22 11.56 -9.47 14.12
N ILE A 23 11.39 -8.42 13.31
CA ILE A 23 10.71 -8.51 12.01
C ILE A 23 11.63 -9.21 10.99
N PRO A 24 11.30 -10.44 10.53
CA PRO A 24 12.08 -11.12 9.49
C PRO A 24 11.84 -10.46 8.13
N PRO A 25 12.62 -10.77 7.07
CA PRO A 25 12.29 -10.37 5.71
C PRO A 25 10.87 -10.83 5.31
N TYR A 26 10.12 -9.94 4.67
CA TYR A 26 8.74 -10.19 4.27
C TYR A 26 8.42 -9.54 2.92
N ALA A 27 7.47 -10.14 2.20
CA ALA A 27 6.77 -9.49 1.11
C ALA A 27 5.58 -8.66 1.62
N ILE A 28 5.13 -7.68 0.86
CA ILE A 28 3.97 -6.86 1.24
C ILE A 28 2.96 -6.82 0.10
N LEU A 29 1.67 -6.96 0.42
CA LEU A 29 0.58 -6.76 -0.53
C LEU A 29 0.18 -5.29 -0.56
N SER A 30 -0.07 -4.80 -1.75
CA SER A 30 -0.73 -3.53 -2.00
C SER A 30 -1.93 -3.77 -2.90
N HIS A 31 -3.12 -3.34 -2.47
CA HIS A 31 -4.34 -3.56 -3.23
C HIS A 31 -5.41 -2.53 -2.89
N THR A 32 -6.36 -2.36 -3.82
CA THR A 32 -7.58 -1.63 -3.49
C THR A 32 -8.57 -2.55 -2.78
N TRP A 33 -9.06 -2.11 -1.63
CA TRP A 33 -10.08 -2.83 -0.88
C TRP A 33 -11.40 -2.88 -1.66
N GLY A 34 -12.08 -4.02 -1.59
CA GLY A 34 -13.47 -4.21 -1.98
C GLY A 34 -14.43 -3.69 -0.90
N SER A 35 -15.63 -4.28 -0.84
CA SER A 35 -16.55 -4.03 0.26
C SER A 35 -16.01 -4.64 1.57
N ASN A 36 -16.57 -4.24 2.72
CA ASN A 36 -16.12 -4.78 4.00
C ASN A 36 -16.45 -6.28 4.14
N GLU A 37 -17.49 -6.74 3.46
CA GLU A 37 -17.95 -8.14 3.43
C GLU A 37 -17.02 -9.01 2.56
N GLU A 38 -16.41 -8.41 1.55
CA GLU A 38 -15.46 -9.06 0.63
C GLU A 38 -14.06 -9.18 1.23
N GLU A 39 -13.59 -8.19 1.99
CA GLU A 39 -12.22 -8.17 2.53
C GLU A 39 -12.07 -9.05 3.78
N VAL A 40 -10.98 -9.80 3.82
CA VAL A 40 -10.59 -10.62 4.97
C VAL A 40 -10.00 -9.70 6.04
N ALA A 41 -10.63 -9.66 7.21
CA ALA A 41 -10.14 -8.96 8.38
C ALA A 41 -9.30 -9.89 9.26
N TYR A 42 -8.58 -9.32 10.23
CA TYR A 42 -7.83 -10.07 11.24
C TYR A 42 -8.69 -11.15 11.91
N LYS A 43 -9.90 -10.78 12.33
CA LYS A 43 -10.84 -11.70 12.98
C LYS A 43 -11.24 -12.88 12.10
N ASP A 44 -11.33 -12.72 10.78
CA ASP A 44 -11.70 -13.83 9.89
C ASP A 44 -10.60 -14.90 9.80
N LEU A 45 -9.33 -14.51 9.97
CA LEU A 45 -8.23 -15.48 10.07
C LEU A 45 -8.25 -16.20 11.42
N VAL A 46 -8.48 -15.46 12.51
CA VAL A 46 -8.56 -16.02 13.86
C VAL A 46 -9.74 -16.99 14.00
N ASP A 47 -10.89 -16.64 13.43
CA ASP A 47 -12.12 -17.43 13.52
C ASP A 47 -12.18 -18.54 12.43
N GLY A 48 -11.22 -18.59 11.51
CA GLY A 48 -11.18 -19.58 10.42
C GLY A 48 -12.21 -19.35 9.31
N THR A 49 -12.80 -18.16 9.21
CA THR A 49 -13.84 -17.81 8.22
C THR A 49 -13.28 -17.15 6.96
N ALA A 50 -11.97 -16.85 6.93
CA ALA A 50 -11.33 -16.11 5.83
C ALA A 50 -11.57 -16.71 4.44
N LYS A 51 -11.56 -18.05 4.31
CA LYS A 51 -11.74 -18.76 3.04
C LYS A 51 -13.09 -18.49 2.36
N ALA A 52 -14.10 -18.08 3.12
CA ALA A 52 -15.43 -17.78 2.59
C ALA A 52 -15.52 -16.40 1.90
N LYS A 53 -14.51 -15.55 2.09
CA LYS A 53 -14.50 -14.18 1.59
C LYS A 53 -13.77 -14.07 0.25
N THR A 54 -14.32 -13.29 -0.67
CA THR A 54 -13.74 -13.11 -2.02
C THR A 54 -12.37 -12.44 -2.00
N GLY A 55 -12.08 -11.60 -1.00
CA GLY A 55 -10.77 -10.99 -0.77
C GLY A 55 -9.66 -11.98 -0.43
N TYR A 56 -10.01 -13.21 0.01
CA TYR A 56 -9.03 -14.25 0.33
C TYR A 56 -8.10 -14.57 -0.85
N ARG A 57 -8.61 -14.47 -2.08
CA ARG A 57 -7.81 -14.67 -3.31
C ARG A 57 -6.60 -13.74 -3.40
N LYS A 58 -6.72 -12.50 -2.91
CA LYS A 58 -5.62 -11.51 -2.95
C LYS A 58 -4.50 -11.90 -1.99
N ILE A 59 -4.88 -12.46 -0.84
CA ILE A 59 -3.94 -12.94 0.19
C ILE A 59 -3.22 -14.20 -0.30
N LEU A 60 -3.96 -15.16 -0.88
CA LEU A 60 -3.35 -16.35 -1.50
C LEU A 60 -2.37 -15.97 -2.60
N PHE A 61 -2.78 -15.09 -3.51
CA PHE A 61 -1.90 -14.55 -4.55
C PHE A 61 -0.60 -13.98 -3.96
N CYS A 62 -0.70 -13.16 -2.91
CA CYS A 62 0.48 -12.60 -2.25
C CYS A 62 1.40 -13.68 -1.67
N GLN A 63 0.82 -14.68 -1.00
CA GLN A 63 1.57 -15.79 -0.40
C GLN A 63 2.24 -16.68 -1.46
N GLU A 64 1.56 -16.96 -2.57
CA GLU A 64 2.12 -17.71 -3.68
C GLU A 64 3.28 -16.96 -4.35
N ARG A 65 3.15 -15.64 -4.54
CA ARG A 65 4.25 -14.81 -5.09
C ARG A 65 5.42 -14.71 -4.11
N ALA A 66 5.13 -14.48 -2.83
CA ALA A 66 6.14 -14.46 -1.78
C ALA A 66 6.94 -15.78 -1.76
N SER A 67 6.25 -16.92 -1.74
CA SER A 67 6.86 -18.25 -1.76
C SER A 67 7.71 -18.50 -3.01
N HIS A 68 7.19 -18.13 -4.20
CA HIS A 68 7.94 -18.20 -5.45
C HIS A 68 9.25 -17.41 -5.40
N ASP A 69 9.26 -16.27 -4.73
CA ASP A 69 10.43 -15.41 -4.56
C ASP A 69 11.24 -15.74 -3.29
N GLY A 70 11.00 -16.90 -2.67
CA GLY A 70 11.74 -17.39 -1.51
C GLY A 70 11.45 -16.66 -0.20
N GLN A 71 10.34 -15.93 -0.10
CA GLN A 71 9.89 -15.27 1.13
C GLN A 71 8.88 -16.16 1.87
N THR A 72 9.15 -16.41 3.15
CA THR A 72 8.24 -17.16 4.04
C THR A 72 7.08 -16.31 4.54
N TYR A 73 7.35 -15.02 4.77
CA TYR A 73 6.40 -14.11 5.40
C TYR A 73 5.83 -13.12 4.39
N SER A 74 4.55 -12.77 4.56
CA SER A 74 3.97 -11.61 3.90
C SER A 74 3.15 -10.75 4.85
N TRP A 75 2.93 -9.49 4.48
CA TRP A 75 2.08 -8.56 5.21
C TRP A 75 0.93 -8.07 4.34
N VAL A 76 -0.26 -8.01 4.94
CA VAL A 76 -1.48 -7.51 4.31
C VAL A 76 -2.24 -6.67 5.33
N ASP A 77 -2.46 -5.38 5.03
CA ASP A 77 -3.07 -4.40 5.93
C ASP A 77 -4.48 -4.77 6.42
N THR A 78 -5.24 -5.54 5.65
CA THR A 78 -6.60 -5.93 6.01
C THR A 78 -6.65 -6.94 7.14
N CYS A 79 -5.68 -7.84 7.21
CA CYS A 79 -5.73 -8.98 8.13
C CYS A 79 -4.51 -9.13 9.06
N CYS A 80 -3.40 -8.44 8.80
CA CYS A 80 -2.26 -8.38 9.72
C CYS A 80 -2.44 -7.36 10.84
N ILE A 81 -3.40 -6.43 10.69
CA ILE A 81 -3.75 -5.40 11.69
C ILE A 81 -5.08 -5.76 12.33
N ASP A 82 -5.13 -5.84 13.66
CA ASP A 82 -6.38 -5.85 14.40
C ASP A 82 -6.91 -4.42 14.50
N LYS A 83 -7.77 -4.07 13.54
CA LYS A 83 -8.38 -2.73 13.45
C LYS A 83 -9.35 -2.44 14.60
N THR A 84 -9.68 -3.43 15.45
CA THR A 84 -10.47 -3.21 16.67
C THR A 84 -9.62 -2.74 17.85
N ASN A 85 -8.30 -2.98 17.78
CA ASN A 85 -7.34 -2.45 18.74
C ASN A 85 -6.86 -1.06 18.28
N HIS A 86 -7.33 -0.01 18.95
CA HIS A 86 -6.98 1.37 18.59
C HIS A 86 -5.49 1.70 18.74
N VAL A 87 -4.81 1.10 19.72
CA VAL A 87 -3.37 1.33 19.93
C VAL A 87 -2.62 0.77 18.72
N GLU A 88 -2.91 -0.47 18.37
CA GLU A 88 -2.30 -1.13 17.22
C GLU A 88 -2.64 -0.44 15.90
N LEU A 89 -3.89 -0.07 15.68
CA LEU A 89 -4.29 0.63 14.46
C LEU A 89 -3.52 1.95 14.29
N ASN A 90 -3.35 2.72 15.37
CA ASN A 90 -2.58 3.96 15.33
C ASN A 90 -1.09 3.70 15.08
N THR A 91 -0.50 2.70 15.74
CA THR A 91 0.87 2.27 15.48
C THR A 91 1.05 1.84 14.02
N ALA A 92 0.11 1.08 13.47
CA ALA A 92 0.15 0.62 12.09
C ALA A 92 0.06 1.76 11.09
N ILE A 93 -0.85 2.72 11.30
CA ILE A 93 -0.98 3.90 10.44
C ILE A 93 0.29 4.75 10.47
N THR A 94 0.89 4.96 11.64
CA THR A 94 2.11 5.75 11.78
C THR A 94 3.36 5.04 11.26
N SER A 95 3.37 3.71 11.25
CA SER A 95 4.50 2.89 10.78
C SER A 95 4.38 2.44 9.32
N MET A 96 3.24 2.70 8.65
CA MET A 96 2.92 2.10 7.36
C MET A 96 3.97 2.40 6.29
N PHE A 97 4.42 3.65 6.19
CA PHE A 97 5.46 4.04 5.24
C PHE A 97 6.74 3.21 5.44
N ASP A 98 7.19 3.06 6.68
CA ASP A 98 8.40 2.30 7.02
C ASP A 98 8.21 0.80 6.77
N TRP A 99 7.03 0.26 7.04
CA TRP A 99 6.70 -1.13 6.73
C TRP A 99 6.70 -1.40 5.22
N TYR A 100 6.25 -0.45 4.40
CA TYR A 100 6.39 -0.57 2.95
C TYR A 100 7.86 -0.40 2.50
N ALA A 101 8.61 0.52 3.11
CA ALA A 101 10.02 0.76 2.78
C ALA A 101 10.93 -0.44 3.09
N LYS A 102 10.67 -1.13 4.21
CA LYS A 102 11.45 -2.28 4.69
C LYS A 102 11.05 -3.61 4.04
N ALA A 103 9.91 -3.67 3.34
CA ALA A 103 9.49 -4.89 2.66
C ALA A 103 10.49 -5.29 1.57
N THR A 104 10.78 -6.59 1.46
CA THR A 104 11.68 -7.14 0.43
C THR A 104 11.14 -6.85 -0.97
N LYS A 105 9.82 -7.00 -1.14
CA LYS A 105 9.09 -6.77 -2.39
C LYS A 105 7.64 -6.41 -2.11
N CYS A 106 7.12 -5.43 -2.85
CA CYS A 106 5.71 -5.06 -2.84
C CYS A 106 5.02 -5.65 -4.08
N TYR A 107 3.99 -6.48 -3.85
CA TYR A 107 3.14 -7.01 -4.90
C TYR A 107 1.86 -6.18 -4.99
N VAL A 108 1.64 -5.52 -6.11
CA VAL A 108 0.43 -4.74 -6.37
C VAL A 108 -0.57 -5.61 -7.11
N TYR A 109 -1.72 -5.88 -6.49
CA TYR A 109 -2.81 -6.65 -7.10
C TYR A 109 -3.93 -5.72 -7.59
N LEU A 110 -4.09 -5.61 -8.91
CA LEU A 110 -5.04 -4.72 -9.57
C LEU A 110 -6.33 -5.48 -9.90
N SER A 111 -7.34 -5.33 -9.05
CA SER A 111 -8.63 -6.05 -9.19
C SER A 111 -9.49 -5.57 -10.37
N ASP A 112 -9.12 -4.48 -11.02
CA ASP A 112 -9.86 -3.79 -12.09
C ASP A 112 -9.03 -3.64 -13.38
N VAL A 113 -7.99 -4.46 -13.53
CA VAL A 113 -7.18 -4.56 -14.75
C VAL A 113 -7.14 -6.01 -15.19
N GLU A 114 -7.39 -6.27 -16.47
CA GLU A 114 -7.30 -7.59 -17.07
C GLU A 114 -6.37 -7.57 -18.27
N ARG A 115 -5.29 -8.36 -18.20
CA ARG A 115 -4.44 -8.63 -19.36
C ARG A 115 -5.15 -9.67 -20.22
N GLY A 116 -5.91 -9.20 -21.21
CA GLY A 116 -6.55 -10.07 -22.18
C GLY A 116 -5.55 -11.10 -22.72
N LEU A 117 -5.89 -12.39 -22.59
CA LEU A 117 -5.06 -13.47 -23.12
C LEU A 117 -4.86 -13.24 -24.62
N PHE A 118 -3.62 -13.30 -25.08
CA PHE A 118 -3.28 -13.13 -26.48
C PHE A 118 -4.13 -14.08 -27.34
N GLY A 119 -5.08 -13.49 -28.08
CA GLY A 119 -5.78 -14.12 -29.19
C GLY A 119 -6.98 -14.99 -28.83
N THR A 120 -8.14 -14.37 -28.56
CA THR A 120 -9.43 -14.88 -29.08
C THR A 120 -10.47 -13.77 -29.19
N ALA A 121 -11.05 -13.68 -30.40
CA ALA A 121 -12.33 -13.08 -30.78
C ALA A 121 -12.51 -11.54 -30.69
N LYS A 122 -12.90 -11.00 -31.85
CA LYS A 122 -13.40 -9.63 -32.08
C LYS A 122 -14.42 -9.21 -31.01
N GLY A 123 -14.16 -8.12 -30.31
CA GLY A 123 -15.19 -7.48 -29.48
C GLY A 123 -14.70 -6.35 -28.59
N CYS A 124 -13.82 -6.65 -27.62
CA CYS A 124 -13.45 -5.68 -26.57
C CYS A 124 -11.98 -5.87 -26.16
N ASN A 125 -11.03 -5.70 -27.08
CA ASN A 125 -9.62 -5.71 -26.72
C ASN A 125 -9.24 -4.32 -26.18
N VAL A 126 -9.77 -3.97 -24.99
CA VAL A 126 -9.31 -2.77 -24.29
C VAL A 126 -7.88 -3.05 -23.85
N ASP A 127 -6.93 -2.33 -24.43
CA ASP A 127 -5.52 -2.39 -24.06
C ASP A 127 -5.38 -2.35 -22.54
N TRP A 128 -4.77 -3.39 -21.96
CA TRP A 128 -4.57 -3.49 -20.51
C TRP A 128 -3.79 -2.29 -19.98
N ARG A 129 -2.94 -1.65 -20.80
CA ARG A 129 -2.26 -0.40 -20.41
C ARG A 129 -3.24 0.74 -20.21
N SER A 130 -4.29 0.82 -21.03
CA SER A 130 -5.38 1.79 -20.83
C SER A 130 -6.13 1.50 -19.53
N GLN A 131 -6.42 0.23 -19.22
CA GLN A 131 -7.04 -0.15 -17.94
C GLN A 131 -6.11 0.19 -16.75
N PHE A 132 -4.82 -0.12 -16.86
CA PHE A 132 -3.81 0.21 -15.86
C PHE A 132 -3.78 1.71 -15.55
N ARG A 133 -3.74 2.56 -16.58
CA ARG A 133 -3.74 4.03 -16.42
C ARG A 133 -4.99 4.57 -15.73
N ASN A 134 -6.10 3.85 -15.84
CA ASN A 134 -7.39 4.22 -15.25
C ASN A 134 -7.72 3.44 -13.98
N CYS A 135 -6.82 2.58 -13.49
CA CYS A 135 -7.12 1.70 -12.36
C CYS A 135 -7.29 2.51 -11.06
N ARG A 136 -8.14 2.01 -10.16
CA ARG A 136 -8.40 2.63 -8.87
C ARG A 136 -7.15 2.72 -8.00
N TRP A 137 -6.18 1.82 -8.20
CA TRP A 137 -4.95 1.79 -7.41
C TRP A 137 -4.11 3.05 -7.61
N LEU A 138 -3.95 3.56 -8.84
CA LEU A 138 -3.17 4.79 -9.10
C LEU A 138 -3.83 6.05 -8.54
N THR A 139 -5.14 5.99 -8.23
CA THR A 139 -5.93 7.12 -7.72
C THR A 139 -6.35 6.96 -6.27
N ARG A 140 -5.85 5.96 -5.55
CA ARG A 140 -6.11 5.78 -4.11
C ARG A 140 -5.09 6.57 -3.28
N GLY A 141 -5.51 7.17 -2.16
CA GLY A 141 -4.60 7.99 -1.34
C GLY A 141 -3.45 7.20 -0.72
N TRP A 142 -3.77 6.10 -0.01
CA TRP A 142 -2.78 5.26 0.68
C TRP A 142 -1.76 4.62 -0.26
N THR A 143 -2.15 4.25 -1.47
CA THR A 143 -1.26 3.62 -2.45
C THR A 143 -0.12 4.52 -2.92
N LEU A 144 -0.16 5.83 -2.60
CA LEU A 144 0.97 6.73 -2.84
C LEU A 144 2.20 6.32 -2.02
N GLN A 145 2.00 6.01 -0.74
CA GLN A 145 3.08 5.49 0.11
C GLN A 145 3.50 4.10 -0.34
N GLU A 146 2.53 3.26 -0.73
CA GLU A 146 2.76 1.88 -1.19
C GLU A 146 3.53 1.84 -2.53
N LEU A 147 3.50 2.93 -3.31
CA LEU A 147 4.28 3.12 -4.53
C LEU A 147 5.70 3.64 -4.25
N LEU A 148 5.81 4.66 -3.40
CA LEU A 148 7.05 5.43 -3.21
C LEU A 148 8.00 4.80 -2.18
N ALA A 149 7.46 4.19 -1.13
CA ALA A 149 8.27 3.68 -0.03
C ALA A 149 9.04 2.40 -0.40
N PRO A 150 8.43 1.36 -0.99
CA PRO A 150 9.16 0.13 -1.30
C PRO A 150 10.17 0.34 -2.41
N ARG A 151 11.34 -0.30 -2.29
CA ARG A 151 12.34 -0.31 -3.36
C ARG A 151 11.85 -1.05 -4.60
N VAL A 152 11.25 -2.23 -4.43
CA VAL A 152 10.77 -3.10 -5.51
C VAL A 152 9.24 -3.18 -5.46
N VAL A 153 8.59 -2.86 -6.58
CA VAL A 153 7.13 -2.91 -6.73
C VAL A 153 6.82 -3.56 -8.07
N GLU A 154 6.03 -4.64 -8.04
CA GLU A 154 5.58 -5.39 -9.22
C GLU A 154 4.06 -5.33 -9.31
N PHE A 155 3.55 -5.10 -10.51
CA PHE A 155 2.13 -4.92 -10.79
C PHE A 155 1.55 -6.15 -11.45
N TYR A 156 0.44 -6.64 -10.89
CA TYR A 156 -0.26 -7.82 -11.36
C TYR A 156 -1.72 -7.50 -11.61
N ASP A 157 -2.28 -8.12 -12.65
CA ASP A 157 -3.68 -7.96 -13.01
C ASP A 157 -4.60 -8.79 -12.10
N GLN A 158 -5.92 -8.75 -12.36
CA GLN A 158 -6.91 -9.47 -11.56
C GLN A 158 -6.78 -11.00 -11.62
N THR A 159 -6.01 -11.54 -12.56
CA THR A 159 -5.73 -12.98 -12.71
C THR A 159 -4.41 -13.40 -12.06
N GLY A 160 -3.64 -12.44 -11.52
CA GLY A 160 -2.30 -12.70 -11.00
C GLY A 160 -1.22 -12.74 -12.07
N THR A 161 -1.50 -12.23 -13.28
CA THR A 161 -0.51 -12.13 -14.36
C THR A 161 0.33 -10.87 -14.19
N LEU A 162 1.66 -11.02 -14.25
CA LEU A 162 2.59 -9.88 -14.17
C LEU A 162 2.37 -8.93 -15.36
N LEU A 163 2.13 -7.66 -15.05
CA LEU A 163 2.01 -6.56 -16.02
C LEU A 163 3.35 -5.87 -16.24
N GLY A 164 4.12 -5.69 -15.16
CA GLY A 164 5.41 -5.01 -15.15
C GLY A 164 5.82 -4.60 -13.74
N ASP A 165 6.89 -3.83 -13.65
CA ASP A 165 7.40 -3.19 -12.44
C ASP A 165 7.42 -1.65 -12.57
N LYS A 166 7.85 -0.96 -11.50
CA LYS A 166 8.01 0.52 -11.49
C LYS A 166 8.83 1.06 -12.66
N THR A 167 9.83 0.34 -13.14
CA THR A 167 10.72 0.80 -14.23
C THR A 167 10.04 0.64 -15.58
N SER A 168 9.48 -0.54 -15.84
CA SER A 168 8.82 -0.86 -17.10
C SER A 168 7.50 -0.10 -17.33
N LEU A 169 6.85 0.35 -16.25
CA LEU A 169 5.61 1.14 -16.26
C LEU A 169 5.84 2.60 -15.86
N GLU A 170 7.10 3.06 -15.78
CA GLU A 170 7.46 4.39 -15.27
C GLU A 170 6.69 5.51 -15.97
N ASN A 171 6.69 5.53 -17.30
CA ASN A 171 6.00 6.56 -18.09
C ASN A 171 4.50 6.58 -17.80
N ASP A 172 3.86 5.42 -17.70
CA ASP A 172 2.43 5.29 -17.41
C ASP A 172 2.11 5.82 -16.00
N ILE A 173 2.96 5.51 -15.01
CA ILE A 173 2.79 5.96 -13.63
C ILE A 173 3.02 7.48 -13.54
N CYS A 174 4.09 8.00 -14.15
CA CYS A 174 4.41 9.44 -14.16
C CYS A 174 3.28 10.26 -14.77
N GLU A 175 2.74 9.82 -15.93
CA GLU A 175 1.66 10.53 -16.62
C GLU A 175 0.39 10.63 -15.77
N VAL A 176 0.00 9.53 -15.11
CA VAL A 176 -1.24 9.48 -14.32
C VAL A 176 -1.09 10.20 -12.98
N THR A 177 0.07 10.07 -12.33
CA THR A 177 0.24 10.52 -10.94
C THR A 177 0.91 11.89 -10.80
N GLY A 178 1.62 12.36 -11.83
CA GLY A 178 2.46 13.55 -11.77
C GLY A 178 3.74 13.37 -10.94
N ILE A 179 4.04 12.14 -10.49
CA ILE A 179 5.27 11.83 -9.76
C ILE A 179 6.45 11.82 -10.74
N PRO A 180 7.56 12.52 -10.45
CA PRO A 180 8.74 12.49 -11.31
C PRO A 180 9.35 11.09 -11.39
N ALA A 181 9.85 10.70 -12.58
CA ALA A 181 10.55 9.43 -12.80
C ALA A 181 11.66 9.19 -11.77
N ALA A 182 12.45 10.22 -11.46
CA ALA A 182 13.51 10.12 -10.46
C ALA A 182 13.02 9.69 -9.06
N ALA A 183 11.79 10.04 -8.67
CA ALA A 183 11.22 9.60 -7.39
C ALA A 183 10.88 8.10 -7.45
N LEU A 184 10.33 7.62 -8.56
CA LEU A 184 10.03 6.19 -8.79
C LEU A 184 11.31 5.35 -8.83
N GLN A 185 12.41 5.92 -9.33
CA GLN A 185 13.75 5.35 -9.38
C GLN A 185 14.49 5.37 -8.03
N GLY A 186 13.84 5.87 -6.95
CA GLY A 186 14.38 5.83 -5.60
C GLY A 186 15.20 7.06 -5.19
N ARG A 187 15.09 8.19 -5.91
CA ARG A 187 15.64 9.45 -5.41
C ARG A 187 15.00 9.77 -4.05
N PRO A 188 15.78 10.13 -3.01
CA PRO A 188 15.23 10.42 -1.69
C PRO A 188 14.12 11.47 -1.73
N LEU A 189 13.03 11.23 -1.00
CA LEU A 189 11.88 12.14 -0.94
C LEU A 189 12.25 13.53 -0.39
N THR A 190 13.28 13.61 0.44
CA THR A 190 13.85 14.85 0.99
C THR A 190 14.46 15.76 -0.08
N SER A 191 14.74 15.25 -1.29
CA SER A 191 15.20 16.06 -2.41
C SER A 191 14.08 16.85 -3.12
N TYR A 192 12.83 16.58 -2.75
CA TYR A 192 11.65 17.29 -3.25
C TYR A 192 11.12 18.24 -2.17
N SER A 193 10.58 19.37 -2.61
CA SER A 193 9.94 20.32 -1.72
C SER A 193 8.71 19.68 -1.04
N ILE A 194 8.28 20.26 0.08
CA ILE A 194 7.05 19.81 0.73
C ILE A 194 5.85 20.03 -0.18
N GLU A 195 5.82 21.13 -0.92
CA GLU A 195 4.76 21.46 -1.87
C GLU A 195 4.67 20.41 -2.98
N GLU A 196 5.80 19.97 -3.53
CA GLU A 196 5.84 18.89 -4.53
C GLU A 196 5.28 17.58 -3.95
N ARG A 197 5.72 17.21 -2.74
CA ARG A 197 5.27 15.99 -2.05
C ARG A 197 3.76 16.02 -1.75
N LEU A 198 3.24 17.15 -1.30
CA LEU A 198 1.81 17.35 -1.06
C LEU A 198 1.01 17.31 -2.38
N ALA A 199 1.57 17.82 -3.48
CA ALA A 199 0.91 17.87 -4.77
C ALA A 199 0.65 16.48 -5.37
N TRP A 200 1.45 15.45 -5.05
CA TRP A 200 1.24 14.08 -5.52
C TRP A 200 -0.08 13.43 -5.03
N GLN A 201 -0.76 14.05 -4.07
CA GLN A 201 -2.08 13.64 -3.59
C GLN A 201 -3.24 14.22 -4.43
N HIS A 202 -2.99 15.21 -5.30
CA HIS A 202 -4.04 16.02 -5.91
C HIS A 202 -5.15 15.20 -6.61
N ASN A 203 -4.77 14.19 -7.39
CA ASN A 203 -5.71 13.35 -8.14
C ASN A 203 -6.16 12.08 -7.39
N ARG A 204 -5.81 11.96 -6.10
CA ARG A 204 -6.06 10.76 -5.30
C ARG A 204 -7.29 10.92 -4.41
N ARG A 205 -7.94 9.79 -4.15
CA ARG A 205 -9.19 9.68 -3.39
C ARG A 205 -8.99 8.82 -2.15
N THR A 206 -9.63 9.23 -1.07
CA THR A 206 -9.62 8.50 0.20
C THR A 206 -11.03 8.11 0.62
N LYS A 207 -11.17 6.98 1.35
CA LYS A 207 -12.47 6.51 1.87
C LYS A 207 -12.88 7.35 3.07
N LYS A 208 -11.94 7.65 3.98
CA LYS A 208 -12.14 8.61 5.06
C LYS A 208 -11.60 9.98 4.63
N PRO A 209 -12.30 11.08 4.91
CA PRO A 209 -11.86 12.41 4.49
C PRO A 209 -10.52 12.81 5.10
N GLU A 210 -10.20 12.34 6.32
CA GLU A 210 -8.96 12.64 7.04
C GLU A 210 -7.73 11.90 6.48
N ASP A 211 -7.94 10.74 5.85
CA ASP A 211 -6.84 9.93 5.28
C ASP A 211 -6.05 10.68 4.21
N VAL A 212 -6.61 11.77 3.63
CA VAL A 212 -5.85 12.61 2.70
C VAL A 212 -4.58 13.17 3.34
N ALA A 213 -4.63 13.44 4.65
CA ALA A 213 -3.51 13.92 5.44
C ALA A 213 -2.66 12.76 5.99
N TYR A 214 -3.31 11.74 6.56
CA TYR A 214 -2.59 10.62 7.17
C TYR A 214 -1.77 9.83 6.14
N SER A 215 -2.27 9.68 4.91
CA SER A 215 -1.51 9.04 3.85
C SER A 215 -0.38 9.91 3.28
N LEU A 216 -0.17 11.12 3.78
CA LEU A 216 0.95 11.99 3.41
C LEU A 216 2.02 12.13 4.50
N SER A 217 1.74 11.73 5.75
CA SER A 217 2.64 11.94 6.89
C SER A 217 4.02 11.31 6.66
N GLY A 218 4.07 10.04 6.26
CA GLY A 218 5.33 9.34 5.94
C GLY A 218 6.08 9.92 4.74
N ILE A 219 5.37 10.41 3.72
CA ILE A 219 5.98 11.06 2.54
C ILE A 219 6.60 12.41 2.92
N CYS A 220 5.94 13.14 3.82
CA CYS A 220 6.44 14.40 4.35
C CYS A 220 7.53 14.20 5.41
N GLY A 221 7.67 12.98 5.93
CA GLY A 221 8.66 12.63 6.95
C GLY A 221 8.30 13.14 8.35
N VAL A 222 7.00 13.24 8.67
CA VAL A 222 6.54 13.75 9.97
C VAL A 222 5.65 12.73 10.69
N PRO A 223 5.78 12.59 12.01
CA PRO A 223 4.88 11.75 12.79
C PRO A 223 3.51 12.42 12.88
N MET A 224 2.44 11.67 12.63
CA MET A 224 1.08 12.18 12.77
C MET A 224 0.14 11.06 13.22
N ILE A 225 -0.35 11.18 14.46
CA ILE A 225 -1.32 10.22 15.00
C ILE A 225 -2.70 10.49 14.38
N PRO A 226 -3.37 9.48 13.79
CA PRO A 226 -4.67 9.64 13.19
C PRO A 226 -5.76 9.90 14.23
N VAL A 227 -6.66 10.83 13.95
CA VAL A 227 -7.88 11.11 14.73
C VAL A 227 -9.09 11.04 13.80
N TYR A 228 -9.68 9.86 13.67
CA TYR A 228 -10.83 9.67 12.80
C TYR A 228 -12.07 10.39 13.33
N GLY A 229 -12.75 11.14 12.44
CA GLY A 229 -13.88 12.02 12.79
C GLY A 229 -13.49 13.49 12.90
N GLU A 230 -12.20 13.83 12.78
CA GLU A 230 -11.75 15.21 12.85
C GLU A 230 -12.06 16.05 11.59
N GLY A 231 -12.35 15.38 10.46
CA GLY A 231 -12.63 15.99 9.17
C GLY A 231 -11.37 16.34 8.37
N ARG A 232 -11.52 16.41 7.04
CA ARG A 232 -10.44 16.67 6.07
C ARG A 232 -9.61 17.91 6.41
N ASP A 233 -10.28 19.04 6.63
CA ASP A 233 -9.59 20.33 6.75
C ASP A 233 -8.76 20.40 8.03
N ARG A 234 -9.28 19.84 9.14
CA ARG A 234 -8.55 19.78 10.41
C ARG A 234 -7.36 18.84 10.32
N ALA A 235 -7.54 17.66 9.71
CA ALA A 235 -6.45 16.72 9.49
C ALA A 235 -5.32 17.35 8.63
N MET A 236 -5.67 18.03 7.54
CA MET A 236 -4.69 18.74 6.70
C MET A 236 -4.01 19.90 7.43
N ALA A 237 -4.74 20.66 8.25
CA ALA A 237 -4.16 21.73 9.06
C ALA A 237 -3.15 21.18 10.08
N ARG A 238 -3.47 20.04 10.72
CA ARG A 238 -2.53 19.36 11.62
C ARG A 238 -1.30 18.85 10.89
N LEU A 239 -1.46 18.21 9.72
CA LEU A 239 -0.31 17.76 8.93
C LEU A 239 0.64 18.93 8.62
N ARG A 240 0.10 20.07 8.18
CA ARG A 240 0.89 21.28 7.91
C ARG A 240 1.62 21.77 9.16
N LYS A 241 0.94 21.77 10.31
CA LYS A 241 1.56 22.12 11.59
C LYS A 241 2.72 21.19 11.94
N GLU A 242 2.53 19.87 11.83
CA GLU A 242 3.61 18.90 12.11
C GLU A 242 4.82 19.11 11.18
N ILE A 243 4.57 19.43 9.90
CA ILE A 243 5.62 19.81 8.94
C ILE A 243 6.35 21.07 9.41
N ASP A 244 5.62 22.14 9.70
CA ASP A 244 6.22 23.41 10.13
C ASP A 244 7.04 23.23 11.41
N ASP A 245 6.49 22.55 12.41
CA ASP A 245 7.14 22.31 13.70
C ASP A 245 8.42 21.45 13.53
N PHE A 246 8.37 20.41 12.68
CA PHE A 246 9.52 19.54 12.41
C PHE A 246 10.68 20.28 11.74
N PHE A 247 10.41 21.01 10.65
CA PHE A 247 11.45 21.71 9.89
C PHE A 247 11.89 23.04 10.53
N GLN A 248 11.06 23.67 11.38
CA GLN A 248 11.52 24.74 12.26
C GLN A 248 12.42 24.18 13.37
N GLY A 249 12.08 23.04 13.96
CA GLY A 249 12.89 22.37 14.97
C GLY A 249 14.28 21.95 14.48
N GLU A 250 14.40 21.50 13.23
CA GLU A 250 15.70 21.17 12.61
C GLU A 250 16.60 22.40 12.41
N ARG A 251 16.03 23.60 12.19
CA ARG A 251 16.80 24.85 12.06
C ARG A 251 17.51 25.29 13.33
N TYR A 252 17.09 24.81 14.51
CA TYR A 252 17.68 25.15 15.80
C TYR A 252 18.55 24.02 16.39
N ARG A 253 18.84 22.96 15.62
CA ARG A 253 19.64 21.80 16.06
C ARG A 253 21.13 21.85 15.65
N TRP A 254 21.66 23.03 15.34
CA TRP A 254 23.08 23.24 15.02
C TRP A 254 23.67 24.41 15.78
#